data_AF-A0A6P7G5T1-F1
#
_entry.id   AF-A0A6P7G5T1-F1
#
_cell.length_a   1.000
_cell.length_b   1.000
_cell.length_c   1.000
_cell.angle_alpha   90.00
_cell.angle_beta   90.00
_cell.angle_gamma   90.00
#
_symmetry.space_group_name_H-M   'P 1'
#
loop_
_entity.id
_entity.type
_entity.pdbx_description
1 polymer ?
#
loop_
_entity_poly.entity_id
_entity_poly.type
_entity_poly.pdbx_seq_one_letter_code
_entity_poly.pdbx_strand_id
1 'polypeptide(L)'
;MYCALSRQFSSLQFLLNLAIMYDILAELSMLSETLQNRETTELSMLSETLQNRETTELSMLSETLQNRETTELSMLSETLQNRETTELSMLSETLQNRETTDVYADKLIRSIEFFETLKEKPGTKSLEAYIAEKDGNFNNVPITNNPKIATINYKQLITSVINNLTRRMFTT
;
A
#
# COMPACT_ATOMS: atom_id res chain seq x y z
N MET A 1 19.02 13.30 -35.33
CA MET A 1 18.73 13.00 -33.90
C MET A 1 17.66 11.92 -33.74
N TYR A 2 16.56 11.98 -34.48
CA TYR A 2 15.46 10.99 -34.42
C TYR A 2 15.84 9.54 -34.73
N CYS A 3 16.77 9.28 -35.67
CA CYS A 3 17.14 7.91 -36.04
C CYS A 3 17.82 7.14 -34.90
N ALA A 4 18.62 7.82 -34.07
CA ALA A 4 19.29 7.19 -32.93
C ALA A 4 18.27 6.81 -31.84
N LEU A 5 17.30 7.69 -31.59
CA LEU A 5 16.25 7.48 -30.61
C LEU A 5 15.27 6.38 -31.05
N SER A 6 14.85 6.39 -32.32
CA SER A 6 14.03 5.33 -32.91
C SER A 6 14.72 3.96 -32.83
N ARG A 7 16.04 3.91 -33.06
CA ARG A 7 16.85 2.68 -32.92
C ARG A 7 16.99 2.22 -31.47
N GLN A 8 16.91 3.13 -30.51
CA GLN A 8 16.90 2.81 -29.09
C GLN A 8 15.56 2.20 -28.66
N PHE A 9 14.44 2.79 -29.09
CA PHE A 9 13.10 2.28 -28.79
C PHE A 9 12.77 0.96 -29.49
N SER A 10 13.32 0.74 -30.69
CA SER A 10 13.16 -0.51 -31.44
C SER A 10 14.14 -1.60 -31.00
N SER A 11 14.81 -1.44 -29.86
CA SER A 11 15.81 -2.39 -29.40
C SER A 11 15.22 -3.45 -28.48
N LEU A 12 15.71 -4.67 -28.61
CA LEU A 12 15.29 -5.80 -27.78
C LEU A 12 15.57 -5.55 -26.30
N GLN A 13 16.77 -5.06 -25.97
CA GLN A 13 17.17 -4.77 -24.60
C GLN A 13 16.25 -3.74 -23.94
N PHE A 14 15.89 -2.68 -24.67
CA PHE A 14 14.99 -1.67 -24.15
C PHE A 14 13.60 -2.26 -23.89
N LEU A 15 13.05 -3.03 -24.84
CA LEU A 15 11.74 -3.65 -24.70
C LEU A 15 11.69 -4.61 -23.50
N LEU A 16 12.67 -5.50 -23.36
CA LEU A 16 12.76 -6.44 -22.25
C LEU A 16 12.89 -5.72 -20.90
N ASN A 17 13.76 -4.70 -20.82
CA ASN A 17 13.91 -3.91 -19.60
C ASN A 17 12.61 -3.19 -19.25
N LEU A 18 11.94 -2.59 -20.22
CA LEU A 18 10.68 -1.87 -20.03
C LEU A 18 9.58 -2.81 -19.55
N ALA A 19 9.48 -3.99 -20.16
CA ALA A 19 8.51 -5.01 -19.80
C ALA A 19 8.69 -5.49 -18.35
N ILE A 20 9.92 -5.80 -17.95
CA ILE A 20 10.28 -6.16 -16.58
C ILE A 20 9.90 -5.05 -15.60
N MET A 21 10.30 -3.80 -15.91
CA MET A 21 9.99 -2.65 -15.06
C MET A 21 8.49 -2.45 -14.92
N TYR A 22 7.73 -2.63 -16.00
CA TYR A 22 6.28 -2.47 -15.98
C TYR A 22 5.62 -3.51 -15.06
N ASP A 23 5.95 -4.79 -15.20
CA ASP A 23 5.37 -5.85 -14.36
C ASP A 23 5.66 -5.61 -12.87
N ILE A 24 6.88 -5.15 -12.55
CA ILE A 24 7.26 -4.82 -11.17
C ILE A 24 6.52 -3.57 -10.65
N LEU A 25 6.49 -2.50 -11.44
CA LEU A 25 5.87 -1.24 -11.04
C LEU A 25 4.35 -1.37 -10.89
N ALA A 26 3.71 -2.20 -11.71
CA ALA A 26 2.28 -2.47 -11.59
C ALA A 26 1.94 -3.05 -10.20
N GLU A 27 2.68 -4.07 -9.76
CA GLU A 27 2.48 -4.66 -8.43
C GLU A 27 2.81 -3.67 -7.31
N LEU A 28 3.94 -2.95 -7.41
CA LEU A 28 4.30 -1.94 -6.41
C LEU A 28 3.30 -0.80 -6.32
N SER A 29 2.67 -0.41 -7.44
CA SER A 29 1.63 0.61 -7.47
C SER A 29 0.38 0.15 -6.72
N MET A 30 -0.07 -1.09 -6.97
CA MET A 30 -1.22 -1.67 -6.25
C MET A 30 -0.94 -1.76 -4.76
N LEU A 31 0.25 -2.23 -4.38
CA LEU A 31 0.68 -2.26 -3.00
C LEU A 31 0.66 -0.84 -2.40
N SER A 32 1.29 0.14 -3.06
CA SER A 32 1.34 1.53 -2.58
C SER A 32 -0.04 2.15 -2.37
N GLU A 33 -0.98 1.92 -3.29
CA GLU A 33 -2.35 2.43 -3.17
C GLU A 33 -3.05 1.85 -1.93
N THR A 34 -2.92 0.53 -1.72
CA THR A 34 -3.49 -0.11 -0.52
C THR A 34 -2.87 0.43 0.78
N LEU A 35 -1.58 0.78 0.76
CA LEU A 35 -0.89 1.37 1.90
C LEU A 35 -1.30 2.82 2.17
N GLN A 36 -1.48 3.64 1.14
CA GLN A 36 -1.89 5.04 1.30
C GLN A 36 -3.33 5.18 1.79
N ASN A 37 -4.24 4.33 1.27
CA ASN A 37 -5.63 4.33 1.72
C ASN A 37 -5.78 3.96 3.21
N ARG A 38 -4.80 3.24 3.77
CA ARG A 38 -4.71 2.96 5.21
C ARG A 38 -4.34 4.22 6.00
N GLU A 39 -3.24 4.90 5.63
CA GLU A 39 -2.75 6.06 6.36
C GLU A 39 -3.81 7.17 6.45
N THR A 40 -4.56 7.38 5.37
CA THR A 40 -5.67 8.34 5.35
C THR A 40 -6.84 7.91 6.25
N THR A 41 -7.15 6.62 6.30
CA THR A 41 -8.21 6.07 7.16
C THR A 41 -7.83 6.15 8.64
N GLU A 42 -6.60 5.77 9.00
CA GLU A 42 -6.10 5.84 10.38
C GLU A 42 -6.06 7.27 10.91
N LEU A 43 -5.58 8.23 10.10
CA LEU A 43 -5.57 9.65 10.49
C LEU A 43 -6.98 10.22 10.64
N SER A 44 -7.91 9.83 9.77
CA SER A 44 -9.32 10.21 9.87
C SER A 44 -9.94 9.71 11.18
N MET A 45 -9.74 8.43 11.50
CA MET A 45 -10.26 7.83 12.72
C MET A 45 -9.68 8.49 13.97
N LEU A 46 -8.36 8.72 14.01
CA LEU A 46 -7.71 9.39 15.15
C LEU A 46 -8.21 10.83 15.34
N SER A 47 -8.46 11.54 14.25
CA SER A 47 -9.04 12.90 14.31
C SER A 47 -10.45 12.86 14.88
N GLU A 48 -11.27 11.91 14.46
CA GLU A 48 -12.63 11.74 14.95
C GLU A 48 -12.65 11.33 16.44
N THR A 49 -11.74 10.44 16.87
CA THR A 49 -11.65 10.01 18.27
C THR A 49 -11.18 11.14 19.20
N LEU A 50 -10.20 11.93 18.79
CA LEU A 50 -9.78 13.12 19.54
C LEU A 50 -10.91 14.15 19.66
N GLN A 51 -11.63 14.40 18.58
CA GLN A 51 -12.75 15.35 18.56
C GLN A 51 -13.92 14.87 19.43
N ASN A 52 -14.24 13.58 19.38
CA ASN A 52 -15.29 12.98 20.21
C ASN A 52 -14.91 12.98 21.70
N ARG A 53 -13.63 12.78 22.03
CA ARG A 53 -13.14 12.88 23.41
C ARG A 53 -13.26 14.29 23.95
N GLU A 54 -12.79 15.29 23.20
CA GLU A 54 -12.83 16.69 23.63
C GLU A 54 -14.27 17.18 23.81
N THR A 55 -15.17 16.82 22.90
CA THR A 55 -16.60 17.16 23.02
C THR A 55 -17.27 16.48 24.21
N THR A 56 -16.94 15.21 24.49
CA THR A 56 -17.46 14.50 25.67
C THR A 56 -16.95 15.12 26.97
N GLU A 57 -15.65 15.40 27.07
CA GLU A 57 -15.05 16.03 28.25
C GLU A 57 -15.63 17.43 28.52
N LEU A 58 -15.79 18.25 27.46
CA LEU A 58 -16.43 19.56 27.57
C LEU A 58 -17.91 19.46 27.94
N SER A 59 -18.65 18.48 27.39
CA SER A 59 -20.05 18.23 27.75
C SER A 59 -20.18 17.89 29.23
N MET A 60 -19.38 16.97 29.74
CA MET A 60 -19.39 16.60 31.17
C MET A 60 -19.06 17.80 32.06
N LEU A 61 -18.08 18.64 31.66
CA LEU A 61 -17.72 19.83 32.42
C LEU A 61 -18.84 20.88 32.40
N SER A 62 -19.50 21.08 31.25
CA SER A 62 -20.63 22.00 31.12
C SER A 62 -21.80 21.54 31.99
N GLU A 63 -22.14 20.25 31.93
CA GLU A 63 -23.26 19.66 32.66
C GLU A 63 -23.04 19.68 34.18
N THR A 64 -21.81 19.40 34.64
CA THR A 64 -21.43 19.54 36.06
C THR A 64 -21.49 20.99 36.56
N LEU A 65 -21.20 21.98 35.70
CA LEU A 65 -21.35 23.40 36.04
C LEU A 65 -22.81 23.86 36.05
N GLN A 66 -23.67 23.26 35.23
CA GLN A 66 -25.07 23.64 35.06
C GLN A 66 -26.02 23.03 36.11
N ASN A 67 -25.71 21.83 36.62
CA ASN A 67 -26.58 21.04 37.49
C ASN A 67 -26.31 21.18 39.01
N ARG A 68 -25.75 22.32 39.47
CA ARG A 68 -25.35 22.49 40.88
C ARG A 68 -26.52 22.57 41.90
N GLU A 69 -27.77 22.41 41.51
CA GLU A 69 -28.87 22.16 42.46
C GLU A 69 -29.78 21.02 41.95
N THR A 70 -29.81 19.92 42.72
CA THR A 70 -30.64 18.70 42.56
C THR A 70 -30.31 17.76 41.39
N THR A 71 -29.45 16.75 41.65
CA THR A 71 -29.69 15.29 41.46
C THR A 71 -28.39 14.52 41.23
N GLU A 72 -27.67 14.23 42.32
CA GLU A 72 -26.40 13.48 42.30
C GLU A 72 -26.51 12.08 41.66
N LEU A 73 -27.64 11.38 41.84
CA LEU A 73 -27.88 10.05 41.25
C LEU A 73 -28.09 10.08 39.73
N SER A 74 -28.73 11.13 39.21
CA SER A 74 -28.92 11.32 37.77
C SER A 74 -27.56 11.51 37.09
N MET A 75 -26.72 12.38 37.68
CA MET A 75 -25.35 12.62 37.23
C MET A 75 -24.50 11.35 37.26
N LEU A 76 -24.63 10.51 38.30
CA LEU A 76 -23.84 9.28 38.40
C LEU A 76 -24.22 8.25 37.33
N SER A 77 -25.51 8.16 36.99
CA SER A 77 -25.99 7.28 35.91
C SER A 77 -25.50 7.74 34.54
N GLU A 78 -25.59 9.05 34.27
CA GLU A 78 -25.20 9.63 32.98
C GLU A 78 -23.69 9.60 32.78
N THR A 79 -22.91 9.88 33.83
CA THR A 79 -21.44 9.73 33.80
C THR A 79 -20.99 8.29 33.63
N LEU A 80 -21.66 7.31 34.25
CA LEU A 80 -21.39 5.89 34.02
C LEU A 80 -21.69 5.49 32.57
N GLN A 81 -22.83 5.93 32.03
CA GLN A 81 -23.23 5.60 30.68
C GLN A 81 -22.30 6.22 29.62
N ASN A 82 -21.92 7.49 29.81
CA ASN A 82 -20.95 8.17 28.94
C ASN A 82 -19.55 7.52 29.02
N ARG A 83 -19.18 7.01 30.19
CA ARG A 83 -17.94 6.28 30.37
C ARG A 83 -17.95 4.93 29.65
N GLU A 84 -19.03 4.16 29.77
CA GLU A 84 -19.19 2.89 29.05
C GLU A 84 -19.15 3.10 27.53
N THR A 85 -19.81 4.13 26.99
CA THR A 85 -19.75 4.45 25.56
C THR A 85 -18.34 4.84 25.11
N THR A 86 -17.59 5.54 25.96
CA THR A 86 -16.19 5.90 25.68
C THR A 86 -15.28 4.67 25.66
N GLU A 87 -15.42 3.79 26.66
CA GLU A 87 -14.64 2.55 26.77
C GLU A 87 -14.93 1.59 25.59
N LEU A 88 -16.20 1.46 25.18
CA LEU A 88 -16.57 0.68 24.00
C LEU A 88 -16.01 1.28 22.70
N SER A 89 -16.02 2.61 22.57
CA SER A 89 -15.42 3.30 21.42
C SER A 89 -13.91 3.02 21.30
N MET A 90 -13.18 3.12 22.42
CA MET A 90 -11.74 2.79 22.46
C MET A 90 -11.46 1.31 22.14
N LEU A 91 -12.31 0.39 22.61
CA LEU A 91 -12.17 -1.03 22.29
C LEU A 91 -12.42 -1.29 20.80
N SER A 92 -13.42 -0.64 20.21
CA SER A 92 -13.69 -0.72 18.77
C SER A 92 -12.52 -0.18 17.95
N GLU A 93 -11.93 0.95 18.36
CA GLU A 93 -10.76 1.55 17.68
C GLU A 93 -9.53 0.63 17.77
N THR A 94 -9.24 0.06 18.94
CA THR A 94 -8.10 -0.87 19.11
C THR A 94 -8.28 -2.17 18.31
N LEU A 95 -9.51 -2.69 18.20
CA LEU A 95 -9.81 -3.83 17.33
C LEU A 95 -9.62 -3.48 15.85
N GLN A 96 -10.12 -2.32 15.42
CA GLN A 96 -10.01 -1.88 14.03
C GLN A 96 -8.55 -1.63 13.63
N ASN A 97 -7.74 -1.02 14.50
CA ASN A 97 -6.30 -0.82 14.29
C ASN A 97 -5.52 -2.15 14.21
N ARG A 98 -6.00 -3.19 14.92
CA ARG A 98 -5.41 -4.52 14.83
C ARG A 98 -5.76 -5.21 13.51
N GLU A 99 -7.01 -5.13 13.10
CA GLU A 99 -7.48 -5.71 11.84
C GLU A 99 -6.77 -5.07 10.63
N THR A 100 -6.55 -3.76 10.64
CA THR A 100 -5.80 -3.06 9.59
C THR A 100 -4.32 -3.47 9.54
N THR A 101 -3.71 -3.77 10.69
CA THR A 101 -2.32 -4.26 10.78
C THR A 101 -2.18 -5.68 10.21
N ASP A 102 -3.15 -6.56 10.46
CA ASP A 102 -3.17 -7.91 9.88
C ASP A 102 -3.35 -7.86 8.36
N VAL A 103 -4.24 -6.99 7.86
CA VAL A 103 -4.42 -6.77 6.42
C VAL A 103 -3.16 -6.23 5.76
N TYR A 104 -2.40 -5.36 6.43
CA TYR A 104 -1.12 -4.85 5.94
C TYR A 104 -0.08 -5.96 5.74
N ALA A 105 0.11 -6.80 6.77
CA ALA A 105 1.04 -7.90 6.71
C ALA A 105 0.66 -8.88 5.59
N ASP A 106 -0.64 -9.21 5.48
CA ASP A 106 -1.15 -10.09 4.43
C ASP A 106 -0.93 -9.53 3.01
N LYS A 107 -1.12 -8.23 2.79
CA LYS A 107 -0.84 -7.59 1.49
C LYS A 107 0.64 -7.62 1.13
N LEU A 108 1.53 -7.32 2.09
CA LEU A 108 2.97 -7.41 1.86
C LEU A 108 3.44 -8.83 1.56
N ILE A 109 2.94 -9.82 2.31
CA ILE A 109 3.25 -11.23 2.09
C ILE A 109 2.82 -11.63 0.69
N ARG A 110 1.60 -11.27 0.27
CA ARG A 110 1.11 -11.57 -1.09
C ARG A 110 1.96 -10.93 -2.18
N SER A 111 2.37 -9.67 -2.04
CA SER A 111 3.27 -9.05 -3.02
C SER A 111 4.65 -9.72 -3.04
N ILE A 112 5.19 -10.12 -1.89
CA ILE A 112 6.46 -10.88 -1.83
C ILE A 112 6.32 -12.23 -2.56
N GLU A 113 5.24 -12.97 -2.30
CA GLU A 113 4.94 -14.23 -2.99
C GLU A 113 4.81 -14.03 -4.50
N PHE A 114 4.11 -12.98 -4.93
CA PHE A 114 4.02 -12.61 -6.34
C PHE A 114 5.42 -12.39 -6.95
N PHE A 115 6.28 -11.60 -6.30
CA PHE A 115 7.65 -11.40 -6.79
C PHE A 115 8.48 -12.70 -6.80
N GLU A 116 8.26 -13.62 -5.86
CA GLU A 116 8.88 -14.95 -5.92
C GLU A 116 8.40 -15.74 -7.14
N THR A 117 7.10 -15.74 -7.45
CA THR A 117 6.58 -16.41 -8.66
C THR A 117 7.15 -15.82 -9.93
N LEU A 118 7.41 -14.52 -9.95
CA LEU A 118 7.99 -13.81 -11.08
C LEU A 118 9.38 -14.36 -11.46
N LYS A 119 10.18 -14.83 -10.49
CA LYS A 119 11.50 -15.43 -10.78
C LYS A 119 11.43 -16.68 -11.65
N GLU A 120 10.33 -17.43 -11.54
CA GLU A 120 10.10 -18.68 -12.27
C GLU A 120 9.22 -18.48 -13.51
N LYS A 121 8.24 -17.57 -13.43
CA LYS A 121 7.29 -17.30 -14.51
C LYS A 121 7.29 -15.80 -14.84
N PRO A 122 7.59 -15.41 -16.09
CA PRO A 122 7.57 -14.01 -16.47
C PRO A 122 6.17 -13.41 -16.35
N GLY A 123 6.12 -12.13 -15.96
CA GLY A 123 4.89 -11.35 -15.94
C GLY A 123 4.31 -11.15 -17.34
N THR A 124 3.09 -10.63 -17.42
CA THR A 124 2.35 -10.50 -18.67
C THR A 124 3.12 -9.70 -19.71
N LYS A 125 3.71 -8.56 -19.32
CA LYS A 125 4.47 -7.73 -20.27
C LYS A 125 5.82 -8.33 -20.61
N SER A 126 6.49 -8.94 -19.64
CA SER A 126 7.71 -9.69 -19.89
C SER A 126 7.48 -10.83 -20.88
N LEU A 127 6.36 -11.54 -20.77
CA LEU A 127 5.97 -12.61 -21.70
C LEU A 127 5.70 -12.06 -23.11
N GLU A 128 4.95 -10.96 -23.23
CA GLU A 128 4.74 -10.27 -24.51
C GLU A 128 6.09 -9.90 -25.17
N ALA A 129 7.04 -9.39 -24.39
CA ALA A 129 8.37 -9.04 -24.89
C ALA A 129 9.20 -10.26 -25.32
N TYR A 130 9.12 -11.38 -24.60
CA TYR A 130 9.77 -12.64 -25.00
C TYR A 130 9.16 -13.24 -26.28
N ILE A 131 7.85 -13.14 -26.46
CA ILE A 131 7.19 -13.56 -27.71
C ILE A 131 7.69 -12.69 -28.86
N ALA A 132 7.75 -11.38 -28.65
CA ALA A 132 8.22 -10.43 -29.66
C ALA A 132 9.70 -10.65 -30.03
N GLU A 133 10.54 -11.09 -29.09
CA GLU A 133 11.90 -11.54 -29.35
C GLU A 133 11.94 -12.70 -30.36
N LYS A 134 11.04 -13.70 -30.19
CA LYS A 134 10.95 -14.86 -31.08
C LYS A 134 10.40 -14.49 -32.45
N ASP A 135 9.44 -13.59 -32.49
CA ASP A 135 8.79 -13.13 -33.72
C ASP A 135 9.65 -12.10 -34.48
N GLY A 136 10.67 -11.53 -33.83
CA GLY A 136 11.54 -10.49 -34.38
C GLY A 136 10.85 -9.13 -34.56
N ASN A 137 9.64 -8.98 -34.03
CA ASN A 137 8.77 -7.84 -34.28
C ASN A 137 7.87 -7.60 -33.06
N PHE A 138 7.70 -6.33 -32.67
CA PHE A 138 6.77 -5.93 -31.62
C PHE A 138 5.79 -4.91 -32.19
N ASN A 139 4.49 -5.25 -32.27
CA ASN A 139 3.45 -4.37 -32.80
C ASN A 139 3.82 -3.68 -34.14
N ASN A 140 4.31 -4.47 -35.11
CA ASN A 140 4.77 -3.99 -36.43
C ASN A 140 6.06 -3.15 -36.41
N VAL A 141 6.78 -3.11 -35.28
CA VAL A 141 8.13 -2.53 -35.18
C VAL A 141 9.18 -3.64 -35.15
N PRO A 142 10.04 -3.75 -36.18
CA PRO A 142 11.12 -4.73 -36.19
C PRO A 142 12.08 -4.51 -35.02
N ILE A 143 12.35 -5.57 -34.28
CA ILE A 143 13.22 -5.49 -33.12
C ILE A 143 14.67 -5.67 -33.58
N THR A 144 15.54 -4.79 -33.10
CA THR A 144 16.97 -4.85 -33.38
C THR A 144 17.77 -5.07 -32.10
N ASN A 145 18.92 -5.74 -32.22
CA ASN A 145 19.79 -5.92 -31.09
C ASN A 145 20.62 -4.64 -30.86
N ASN A 146 20.70 -4.14 -29.62
CA ASN A 146 21.48 -2.96 -29.29
C ASN A 146 22.39 -3.20 -28.08
N PRO A 147 23.66 -3.57 -28.28
CA PRO A 147 24.59 -3.89 -27.19
C PRO A 147 24.98 -2.68 -26.33
N LYS A 148 24.64 -1.46 -26.76
CA LYS A 148 24.88 -0.24 -25.96
C LYS A 148 23.92 -0.12 -24.78
N ILE A 149 22.81 -0.85 -24.80
CA ILE A 149 21.81 -0.83 -23.73
C ILE A 149 22.09 -2.00 -22.79
N ALA A 150 22.38 -1.69 -21.53
CA ALA A 150 22.55 -2.70 -20.51
C ALA A 150 21.24 -3.47 -20.30
N THR A 151 21.32 -4.80 -20.27
CA THR A 151 20.18 -5.65 -19.94
C THR A 151 20.05 -5.74 -18.43
N ILE A 152 18.83 -5.55 -17.91
CA ILE A 152 18.55 -5.70 -16.49
C ILE A 152 18.73 -7.16 -16.10
N ASN A 153 19.50 -7.41 -15.04
CA ASN A 153 19.49 -8.73 -14.39
C ASN A 153 18.19 -8.90 -13.63
N TYR A 154 17.23 -9.55 -14.29
CA TYR A 154 15.88 -9.76 -13.78
C TYR A 154 15.85 -10.42 -12.40
N LYS A 155 16.57 -11.54 -12.24
CA LYS A 155 16.59 -12.29 -10.98
C LYS A 155 17.17 -11.47 -9.84
N GLN A 156 18.24 -10.71 -10.10
CA GLN A 156 18.86 -9.84 -9.11
C GLN A 156 17.93 -8.69 -8.71
N LEU A 157 17.27 -8.05 -9.69
CA LEU A 157 16.32 -6.97 -9.43
C LEU A 157 15.15 -7.45 -8.56
N ILE A 158 14.51 -8.56 -8.94
CA ILE A 158 13.40 -9.14 -8.17
C ILE A 158 13.84 -9.51 -6.76
N THR A 159 15.01 -10.14 -6.61
CA THR A 159 15.58 -10.45 -5.29
C THR A 159 15.80 -9.19 -4.45
N SER A 160 16.25 -8.10 -5.04
CA SER A 160 16.42 -6.82 -4.35
C SER A 160 15.07 -6.23 -3.90
N VAL A 161 14.03 -6.30 -4.73
CA VAL A 161 12.68 -5.85 -4.38
C VAL A 161 12.14 -6.67 -3.20
N ILE A 162 12.24 -8.00 -3.27
CA ILE A 162 11.80 -8.91 -2.19
C ILE A 162 12.52 -8.60 -0.89
N ASN A 163 13.84 -8.44 -0.91
CA ASN A 163 14.62 -8.11 0.29
C ASN A 163 14.20 -6.78 0.91
N ASN A 164 13.89 -5.78 0.08
CA ASN A 164 13.40 -4.49 0.58
C ASN A 164 12.00 -4.61 1.20
N LEU A 165 11.08 -5.33 0.57
CA LEU A 165 9.74 -5.56 1.12
C LEU A 165 9.79 -6.35 2.42
N THR A 166 10.59 -7.42 2.45
CA THR A 166 10.83 -8.25 3.63
C THR A 166 11.40 -7.43 4.78
N ARG A 167 12.38 -6.56 4.51
CA ARG A 167 12.94 -5.67 5.53
C ARG A 167 11.86 -4.77 6.13
N ARG A 168 11.01 -4.16 5.30
CA ARG A 168 9.93 -3.27 5.78
C ARG A 168 8.93 -4.00 6.67
N MET A 169 8.64 -5.28 6.37
CA MET A 169 7.76 -6.11 7.19
C MET A 169 8.29 -6.34 8.62
N PHE A 170 9.61 -6.45 8.80
CA PHE A 170 10.23 -6.72 10.11
C PHE A 170 10.74 -5.45 10.84
N THR A 171 10.60 -4.27 10.24
CA THR A 171 11.04 -2.99 10.84
C THR A 171 9.89 -2.07 11.25
N THR A 172 8.64 -2.50 11.10
CA THR A 172 7.44 -1.81 11.62
C THR A 172 7.02 -2.45 12.93
#